data_AF-N1UUW2-F1
#
_entry.id   AF-N1UUW2-F1
#
_cell.length_a   1.000
_cell.length_b   1.000
_cell.length_c   1.000
_cell.angle_alpha   90.00
_cell.angle_beta   90.00
_cell.angle_gamma   90.00
#
_symmetry.space_group_name_H-M   'P 1'
#
loop_
_entity.id
_entity.type
_entity.pdbx_description
1 polymer ?
#
loop_
_entity_poly.entity_id
_entity_poly.type
_entity_poly.pdbx_seq_one_letter_code
_entity_poly.pdbx_strand_id
1 'polypeptide(L)'
;MTHDRALKLIATIEDGSVEEQEMLIQFLDDIDGKFEDCDMNLVRKFSILSHLFGGMDLSESSWRFFPLEISSGKYPLDKLPEYVRGIAKELYYK
;
A
#
# COMPACT_ATOMS: atom_id res chain seq x y z
N MET A 1 7.44 -14.79 -10.03
CA MET A 1 6.75 -14.25 -11.22
C MET A 1 5.73 -13.17 -10.83
N THR A 2 4.97 -13.35 -9.75
CA THR A 2 3.99 -12.38 -9.21
C THR A 2 4.63 -11.11 -8.66
N HIS A 3 5.78 -11.26 -7.98
CA HIS A 3 6.52 -10.18 -7.34
C HIS A 3 7.09 -9.12 -8.29
N ASP A 4 7.77 -9.51 -9.36
CA ASP A 4 8.28 -8.57 -10.38
C ASP A 4 7.15 -7.81 -11.07
N ARG A 5 5.99 -8.45 -11.24
CA ARG A 5 4.79 -7.83 -11.79
C ARG A 5 4.23 -6.77 -10.85
N ALA A 6 4.11 -7.09 -9.55
CA ALA A 6 3.69 -6.13 -8.54
C ALA A 6 4.63 -4.93 -8.47
N LEU A 7 5.95 -5.15 -8.49
CA LEU A 7 6.94 -4.08 -8.50
C LEU A 7 6.83 -3.18 -9.74
N LYS A 8 6.64 -3.76 -10.92
CA LYS A 8 6.42 -2.98 -12.16
C LYS A 8 5.14 -2.16 -12.10
N LEU A 9 4.04 -2.75 -11.62
CA LEU A 9 2.77 -2.05 -11.45
C LEU A 9 2.89 -0.88 -10.47
N ILE A 10 3.53 -1.08 -9.32
CA ILE A 10 3.77 0.00 -8.33
C ILE A 10 4.65 1.11 -8.93
N ALA A 11 5.63 0.76 -9.77
CA ALA A 11 6.50 1.75 -10.38
C ALA A 11 5.77 2.66 -11.37
N THR A 12 4.75 2.15 -12.08
CA THR A 12 3.99 2.90 -13.09
C THR A 12 2.64 3.39 -12.59
N ILE A 13 2.31 3.16 -11.31
CA ILE A 13 0.96 3.37 -10.75
C ILE A 13 0.49 4.84 -10.78
N GLU A 14 1.42 5.79 -10.80
CA GLU A 14 1.13 7.24 -10.82
C GLU A 14 0.56 7.69 -12.17
N ASP A 15 1.02 7.05 -13.24
CA ASP A 15 0.57 7.28 -14.61
C ASP A 15 -0.41 6.18 -15.08
N GLY A 16 -0.70 5.22 -14.20
CA GLY A 16 -1.49 4.04 -14.52
C GLY A 16 -3.00 4.29 -14.52
N SER A 17 -3.75 3.44 -15.22
CA SER A 17 -5.21 3.49 -15.21
C SER A 17 -5.79 3.01 -13.88
N VAL A 18 -7.07 3.34 -13.64
CA VAL A 18 -7.82 2.81 -12.47
C VAL A 18 -7.82 1.28 -12.48
N GLU A 19 -7.85 0.65 -13.64
CA GLU A 19 -7.81 -0.82 -13.78
C GLU A 19 -6.45 -1.39 -13.36
N GLU A 20 -5.34 -0.71 -13.68
CA GLU A 20 -4.00 -1.11 -13.24
C GLU A 20 -3.85 -0.97 -11.72
N GLN A 21 -4.49 0.05 -11.17
CA GLN A 21 -4.59 0.28 -9.73
C GLN A 21 -5.41 -0.79 -9.02
N GLU A 22 -6.56 -1.18 -9.56
CA GLU A 22 -7.36 -2.30 -9.03
C GLU A 22 -6.64 -3.65 -9.17
N MET A 23 -5.94 -3.89 -10.27
CA MET A 23 -5.10 -5.09 -10.45
C MET A 23 -4.02 -5.17 -9.36
N LEU A 24 -3.39 -4.05 -9.00
CA LEU A 24 -2.41 -4.03 -7.91
C LEU A 24 -3.03 -4.50 -6.60
N ILE A 25 -4.26 -4.08 -6.28
CA ILE A 25 -4.95 -4.49 -5.05
C ILE A 25 -5.18 -6.00 -5.03
N GLN A 26 -5.66 -6.57 -6.14
CA GLN A 26 -5.84 -8.01 -6.28
C GLN A 26 -4.53 -8.76 -6.07
N PHE A 27 -3.42 -8.25 -6.64
CA PHE A 27 -2.10 -8.84 -6.40
C PHE A 27 -1.68 -8.75 -4.93
N LEU A 28 -2.00 -7.67 -4.23
CA LEU A 28 -1.66 -7.52 -2.80
C LEU A 28 -2.49 -8.44 -1.90
N ASP A 29 -3.74 -8.74 -2.29
CA ASP A 29 -4.61 -9.71 -1.61
C ASP A 29 -4.10 -11.15 -1.80
N ASP A 30 -3.65 -11.47 -3.01
CA ASP A 30 -3.08 -12.79 -3.35
C ASP A 30 -1.67 -13.03 -2.73
N ILE A 31 -0.95 -11.97 -2.37
CA ILE A 31 0.40 -12.09 -1.78
C ILE A 31 0.27 -12.29 -0.26
N ASP A 32 0.42 -13.53 0.16
CA ASP A 32 0.64 -13.88 1.56
C ASP A 32 2.14 -13.77 1.93
N GLY A 33 2.46 -13.07 3.01
CA GLY A 33 3.83 -12.96 3.55
C GLY A 33 4.51 -11.57 3.48
N LYS A 34 5.82 -11.59 3.78
CA LYS A 34 6.69 -10.40 3.83
C LYS A 34 7.23 -10.08 2.45
N PHE A 35 7.04 -8.84 2.00
CA PHE A 35 7.49 -8.42 0.69
C PHE A 35 8.10 -7.01 0.75
N GLU A 36 9.24 -6.90 1.44
CA GLU A 36 9.79 -5.63 1.97
C GLU A 36 9.96 -4.54 0.92
N ASP A 37 10.61 -4.83 -0.23
CA ASP A 37 10.81 -3.83 -1.29
C ASP A 37 9.48 -3.34 -1.89
N CYS A 38 8.52 -4.24 -2.05
CA CYS A 38 7.20 -3.93 -2.56
C CYS A 38 6.42 -3.08 -1.56
N ASP A 39 6.38 -3.52 -0.30
CA ASP A 39 5.72 -2.84 0.81
C ASP A 39 6.26 -1.42 1.02
N MET A 40 7.58 -1.24 0.95
CA MET A 40 8.22 0.07 1.06
C MET A 40 7.82 0.99 -0.10
N ASN A 41 7.83 0.49 -1.33
CA ASN A 41 7.42 1.28 -2.49
C ASN A 41 5.92 1.56 -2.48
N LEU A 42 5.12 0.62 -2.02
CA LEU A 42 3.67 0.76 -1.87
C LEU A 42 3.33 1.88 -0.88
N VAL A 43 3.95 1.90 0.31
CA VAL A 43 3.74 2.96 1.31
C VAL A 43 4.06 4.33 0.75
N ARG A 44 5.12 4.48 -0.06
CA ARG A 44 5.47 5.75 -0.71
C ARG A 44 4.38 6.25 -1.66
N LYS A 45 3.57 5.35 -2.22
CA LYS A 45 2.49 5.67 -3.17
C LYS A 45 1.11 5.77 -2.51
N PHE A 46 0.99 5.53 -1.20
CA PHE A 46 -0.30 5.55 -0.50
C PHE A 46 -1.05 6.88 -0.56
N SER A 47 -0.35 8.01 -0.63
CA SER A 47 -1.01 9.31 -0.85
C SER A 47 -1.82 9.32 -2.15
N ILE A 48 -1.29 8.68 -3.20
CA ILE A 48 -1.90 8.59 -4.53
C ILE A 48 -2.98 7.52 -4.54
N LEU A 49 -2.74 6.38 -3.89
CA LEU A 49 -3.66 5.24 -3.82
C LEU A 49 -4.78 5.39 -2.79
N SER A 50 -4.75 6.45 -1.97
CA SER A 50 -5.71 6.68 -0.88
C SER A 50 -7.17 6.65 -1.33
N HIS A 51 -7.44 7.00 -2.59
CA HIS A 51 -8.78 7.01 -3.17
C HIS A 51 -9.34 5.63 -3.51
N LEU A 52 -8.47 4.62 -3.70
CA LEU A 52 -8.88 3.28 -4.17
C LEU A 52 -9.49 2.40 -3.07
N PHE A 53 -9.31 2.78 -1.81
CA PHE A 53 -9.71 1.95 -0.65
C PHE A 53 -10.85 2.58 0.15
N GLY A 54 -11.52 3.60 -0.41
CA GLY A 54 -12.68 4.24 0.22
C GLY A 54 -13.93 3.35 0.16
N GLY A 55 -14.42 2.90 1.31
CA GLY A 55 -15.77 2.32 1.45
C GLY A 55 -15.85 0.80 1.65
N MET A 56 -14.72 0.10 1.80
CA MET A 56 -14.70 -1.33 2.16
C MET A 56 -14.41 -1.52 3.65
N ASP A 57 -15.10 -2.46 4.31
CA ASP A 57 -14.77 -2.89 5.66
C ASP A 57 -13.56 -3.83 5.60
N LEU A 58 -12.37 -3.25 5.78
CA LEU A 58 -11.07 -3.93 5.68
C LEU A 58 -10.53 -4.30 7.06
N SER A 59 -11.37 -4.27 8.11
CA SER A 59 -10.96 -4.40 9.52
C SER A 59 -10.19 -5.68 9.87
N GLU A 60 -10.37 -6.76 9.10
CA GLU A 60 -9.61 -8.01 9.21
C GLU A 60 -8.52 -8.18 8.15
N SER A 61 -8.41 -7.24 7.20
CA SER A 61 -7.47 -7.28 6.09
C SER A 61 -6.08 -6.78 6.50
N SER A 62 -5.06 -7.13 5.70
CA SER A 62 -3.68 -6.67 5.90
C SER A 62 -3.60 -5.13 6.00
N TRP A 63 -2.59 -4.62 6.71
CA TRP A 63 -2.33 -3.16 6.82
C TRP A 63 -2.21 -2.47 5.43
N ARG A 64 -1.87 -3.25 4.39
CA ARG A 64 -1.77 -2.80 2.99
C ARG A 64 -3.07 -2.23 2.43
N PHE A 65 -4.20 -2.56 3.06
CA PHE A 65 -5.55 -2.13 2.68
C PHE A 65 -6.00 -0.83 3.36
N PHE A 66 -5.15 -0.18 4.16
CA PHE A 66 -5.45 1.08 4.84
C PHE A 66 -4.59 2.26 4.35
N PRO A 67 -4.44 2.50 3.03
CA PRO A 67 -3.56 3.55 2.54
C PRO A 67 -4.03 4.95 2.93
N LEU A 68 -5.34 5.17 3.05
CA LEU A 68 -5.88 6.47 3.46
C LEU A 68 -5.51 6.78 4.91
N GLU A 69 -5.67 5.83 5.83
CA GLU A 69 -5.32 5.97 7.23
C GLU A 69 -3.81 6.12 7.41
N ILE A 70 -3.02 5.40 6.63
CA ILE A 70 -1.55 5.51 6.67
C ILE A 70 -1.11 6.85 6.07
N SER A 71 -1.64 7.27 4.92
CA SER A 71 -1.27 8.55 4.31
C SER A 71 -1.75 9.76 5.11
N SER A 72 -2.80 9.61 5.93
CA SER A 72 -3.34 10.67 6.80
C SER A 72 -2.84 10.63 8.24
N GLY A 73 -1.93 9.69 8.57
CA GLY A 73 -1.35 9.58 9.89
C GLY A 73 -2.26 9.02 10.99
N LYS A 74 -3.37 8.38 10.60
CA LYS A 74 -4.36 7.80 11.53
C LYS A 74 -4.12 6.33 11.83
N TYR A 75 -3.40 5.60 10.97
CA TYR A 75 -3.14 4.19 11.20
C TYR A 75 -2.10 3.97 12.32
N PRO A 76 -2.23 2.99 13.22
CA PRO A 76 -1.23 2.77 14.28
C PRO A 76 0.13 2.29 13.71
N LEU A 77 1.21 3.01 13.98
CA LEU A 77 2.56 2.68 13.48
C LEU A 77 3.08 1.33 14.01
N ASP A 78 2.69 0.93 15.21
CA ASP A 78 3.03 -0.34 15.84
C ASP A 78 2.41 -1.55 15.10
N LYS A 79 1.31 -1.34 14.39
CA LYS A 79 0.68 -2.34 13.53
C LYS A 79 1.34 -2.49 12.15
N LEU A 80 2.26 -1.59 11.80
CA LEU A 80 3.04 -1.69 10.56
C LEU A 80 4.32 -2.52 10.77
N PRO A 81 4.78 -3.25 9.74
CA PRO A 81 6.10 -3.90 9.76
C PRO A 81 7.24 -2.88 9.98
N GLU A 82 8.27 -3.27 10.73
CA GLU A 82 9.37 -2.37 11.13
C GLU A 82 10.05 -1.68 9.93
N TYR A 83 10.26 -2.43 8.85
CA TYR A 83 10.91 -1.95 7.62
C TYR A 83 10.12 -0.86 6.87
N VAL A 84 8.79 -0.76 7.06
CA VAL A 84 7.98 0.33 6.48
C VAL A 84 7.68 1.48 7.44
N ARG A 85 7.86 1.29 8.75
CA ARG A 85 7.54 2.33 9.76
C ARG A 85 8.31 3.64 9.52
N GLY A 86 9.55 3.55 9.06
CA GLY A 86 10.36 4.74 8.74
C GLY A 86 9.67 5.61 7.69
N ILE A 87 9.24 5.00 6.59
CA ILE A 87 8.54 5.67 5.48
C ILE A 87 7.16 6.16 5.94
N ALA A 88 6.41 5.34 6.67
CA ALA A 88 5.09 5.74 7.17
C ALA A 88 5.18 6.96 8.08
N LYS A 89 6.18 7.04 8.97
CA LYS A 89 6.42 8.24 9.80
C LYS A 89 6.61 9.49 8.95
N GLU A 90 7.37 9.41 7.85
CA GLU A 90 7.56 10.56 6.95
C GLU A 90 6.24 11.06 6.35
N LEU A 91 5.25 10.18 6.15
CA LEU A 91 3.91 10.57 5.69
C LEU A 91 3.07 11.22 6.79
N TYR A 92 3.24 10.80 8.05
CA TYR A 92 2.41 11.27 9.17
C TYR A 92 2.75 12.71 9.58
N TYR A 93 4.00 13.12 9.33
CA TYR A 93 4.54 14.42 9.71
C TYR A 93 4.76 15.35 8.50
N LYS A 94 4.19 15.01 7.34
CA LYS A 94 4.13 15.85 6.13
C LYS A 94 2.96 16.82 6.20
#